data_AF-A0A3D5B4T4-F1
#
_entry.id   AF-A0A3D5B4T4-F1
#
_cell.length_a   1.000
_cell.length_b   1.000
_cell.length_c   1.000
_cell.angle_alpha   90.00
_cell.angle_beta   90.00
_cell.angle_gamma   90.00
#
_symmetry.space_group_name_H-M   'P 1'
#
loop_
_entity.id
_entity.type
_entity.pdbx_description
1 polymer ?
#
loop_
_entity_poly.entity_id
_entity_poly.type
_entity_poly.pdbx_seq_one_letter_code
_entity_poly.pdbx_strand_id
1 'polypeptide(L)'
;MSIGLERPQKNNVIIDTRNMMPDKGNILHEDRILSDLKDISDKYAADLNKRANDYADKVVSGEFVSDEELLGQAKQSLDSIYGEKTKKLRSSTEEKTEALDLQKNEAAGDYANRQSALRERYEKAWDNNLESLSKKGMSHSSTAALTKDLLQSDYAADAAENERKYTEKVDGLERKIQKYNAAYEDALRNYEITYAIELEDKVAKLKKQRDQMVESYNKSHQSERQAAFDQYKDEELSRNKKYEEETGDYSGGKKQNYQERYEYLLSALDGKNKGRIDRFLEKYKNELKEYLGLYYDSFLEEVR
;
A
#
# COMPACT_ATOMS: atom_id res chain seq x y z
N MET A 1 -12.17 -121.54 46.47
CA MET A 1 -11.20 -120.56 45.92
C MET A 1 -11.72 -120.07 44.58
N SER A 2 -11.36 -118.84 44.18
CA SER A 2 -11.45 -118.31 42.82
C SER A 2 -12.83 -118.27 42.14
N ILE A 3 -13.42 -117.08 42.08
CA ILE A 3 -14.53 -116.69 41.18
C ILE A 3 -14.20 -115.28 40.69
N GLY A 4 -14.47 -114.97 39.41
CA GLY A 4 -14.44 -113.58 38.93
C GLY A 4 -14.08 -113.40 37.46
N LEU A 5 -15.05 -113.60 36.56
CA LEU A 5 -15.06 -112.94 35.26
C LEU A 5 -15.42 -111.45 35.47
N GLU A 6 -14.88 -110.51 34.66
CA GLU A 6 -15.66 -109.62 33.78
C GLU A 6 -14.89 -108.43 33.16
N ARG A 7 -15.25 -108.17 31.88
CA ARG A 7 -15.50 -106.91 31.12
C ARG A 7 -14.78 -105.54 31.41
N PRO A 8 -14.71 -104.64 30.39
CA PRO A 8 -13.84 -103.45 30.39
C PRO A 8 -14.53 -102.12 30.78
N GLN A 9 -13.75 -101.06 31.04
CA GLN A 9 -14.26 -99.68 31.20
C GLN A 9 -13.38 -98.57 30.60
N LYS A 10 -14.03 -97.44 30.31
CA LYS A 10 -13.48 -96.11 29.94
C LYS A 10 -13.18 -95.29 31.19
N ASN A 11 -12.32 -94.27 31.09
CA ASN A 11 -12.45 -92.94 31.71
C ASN A 11 -11.25 -92.03 31.29
N ASN A 12 -11.18 -90.74 31.62
CA ASN A 12 -11.94 -89.54 31.21
C ASN A 12 -11.27 -88.33 31.90
N VAL A 13 -11.07 -87.19 31.21
CA VAL A 13 -10.47 -85.92 31.73
C VAL A 13 -9.01 -86.12 32.29
N ILE A 14 -8.14 -85.15 32.64
CA ILE A 14 -8.07 -83.67 32.60
C ILE A 14 -6.63 -83.23 32.21
N ILE A 15 -6.45 -82.06 31.56
CA ILE A 15 -5.24 -81.22 31.67
C ILE A 15 -5.66 -79.75 31.88
N ASP A 16 -4.93 -79.05 32.75
CA ASP A 16 -5.28 -77.76 33.36
C ASP A 16 -5.22 -76.57 32.37
N THR A 17 -6.21 -75.67 32.45
CA THR A 17 -6.32 -74.44 31.64
C THR A 17 -5.95 -73.16 32.40
N ARG A 18 -5.32 -73.27 33.58
CA ARG A 18 -4.89 -72.11 34.37
C ARG A 18 -3.53 -71.57 33.91
N ASN A 19 -3.58 -70.31 33.45
CA ASN A 19 -2.45 -69.42 33.15
C ASN A 19 -1.59 -69.76 31.93
N MET A 20 -1.89 -69.12 30.79
CA MET A 20 -1.06 -68.00 30.34
C MET A 20 -1.92 -66.97 29.58
N MET A 21 -1.52 -65.70 29.66
CA MET A 21 -2.39 -64.53 29.40
C MET A 21 -2.75 -64.33 27.92
N PRO A 22 -3.88 -63.65 27.61
CA PRO A 22 -4.07 -63.06 26.29
C PRO A 22 -2.99 -62.01 26.03
N ASP A 23 -2.34 -62.13 24.86
CA ASP A 23 -1.23 -61.28 24.44
C ASP A 23 -1.69 -59.82 24.26
N LYS A 24 -1.09 -58.90 25.02
CA LYS A 24 -1.42 -57.46 25.01
C LYS A 24 -0.84 -56.70 23.80
N GLY A 25 -0.23 -57.39 22.83
CA GLY A 25 0.38 -56.79 21.64
C GLY A 25 -0.58 -56.30 20.54
N ASN A 26 -1.88 -56.61 20.59
CA ASN A 26 -2.82 -56.30 19.48
C ASN A 26 -3.52 -54.92 19.58
N ILE A 27 -3.65 -54.33 20.77
CA ILE A 27 -4.50 -53.15 20.99
C ILE A 27 -3.83 -51.86 20.48
N LEU A 28 -2.50 -51.74 20.66
CA LEU A 28 -1.69 -50.56 20.31
C LEU A 28 -1.59 -50.23 18.80
N HIS A 29 -2.25 -51.00 17.93
CA HIS A 29 -2.24 -50.80 16.48
C HIS A 29 -3.59 -50.33 15.92
N GLU A 30 -4.72 -50.68 16.54
CA GLU A 30 -6.04 -50.15 16.14
C GLU A 30 -6.16 -48.68 16.53
N ASP A 31 -5.76 -48.31 17.75
CA ASP A 31 -5.74 -46.91 18.24
C ASP A 31 -5.00 -45.96 17.30
N ARG A 32 -3.93 -46.44 16.65
CA ARG A 32 -3.10 -45.64 15.75
C ARG A 32 -3.74 -45.43 14.38
N ILE A 33 -4.37 -46.46 13.82
CA ILE A 33 -5.13 -46.36 12.56
C ILE A 33 -6.36 -45.46 12.76
N LEU A 34 -7.05 -45.58 13.91
CA LEU A 34 -8.14 -44.70 14.28
C LEU A 34 -7.67 -43.24 14.45
N SER A 35 -6.48 -43.03 15.04
CA SER A 35 -5.86 -41.70 15.11
C SER A 35 -5.56 -41.12 13.73
N ASP A 36 -4.95 -41.89 12.83
CA ASP A 36 -4.59 -41.42 11.48
C ASP A 36 -5.83 -41.11 10.61
N LEU A 37 -6.92 -41.89 10.76
CA LEU A 37 -8.20 -41.62 10.11
C LEU A 37 -8.88 -40.35 10.63
N LYS A 38 -8.85 -40.14 11.95
CA LYS A 38 -9.35 -38.91 12.59
C LYS A 38 -8.57 -37.68 12.08
N ASP A 39 -7.25 -37.79 12.02
CA ASP A 39 -6.34 -36.76 11.49
C ASP A 39 -6.64 -36.36 10.03
N ILE A 40 -7.25 -37.23 9.24
CA ILE A 40 -7.67 -36.96 7.86
C ILE A 40 -9.06 -36.29 7.84
N SER A 41 -10.00 -36.76 8.67
CA SER A 41 -11.32 -36.15 8.85
C SER A 41 -11.20 -34.69 9.31
N ASP A 42 -10.39 -34.42 10.34
CA ASP A 42 -10.14 -33.08 10.88
C ASP A 42 -9.57 -32.12 9.80
N LYS A 43 -8.68 -32.62 8.93
CA LYS A 43 -8.12 -31.85 7.79
C LYS A 43 -9.16 -31.56 6.71
N TYR A 44 -10.06 -32.49 6.41
CA TYR A 44 -11.14 -32.27 5.46
C TYR A 44 -12.18 -31.28 5.98
N ALA A 45 -12.57 -31.39 7.26
CA ALA A 45 -13.45 -30.43 7.91
C ALA A 45 -12.86 -29.01 7.92
N ALA A 46 -11.55 -28.88 8.14
CA ALA A 46 -10.84 -27.61 8.05
C ALA A 46 -10.85 -27.03 6.61
N ASP A 47 -10.62 -27.84 5.58
CA ASP A 47 -10.70 -27.41 4.16
C ASP A 47 -12.12 -26.98 3.76
N LEU A 48 -13.14 -27.77 4.12
CA LEU A 48 -14.54 -27.46 3.81
C LEU A 48 -14.98 -26.15 4.49
N ASN A 49 -14.66 -25.99 5.79
CA ASN A 49 -14.94 -24.74 6.50
C ASN A 49 -14.15 -23.56 5.90
N LYS A 50 -12.93 -23.76 5.39
CA LYS A 50 -12.19 -22.71 4.67
C LYS A 50 -12.91 -22.31 3.37
N ARG A 51 -13.26 -23.28 2.52
CA ARG A 51 -14.00 -23.01 1.26
C ARG A 51 -15.35 -22.33 1.50
N ALA A 52 -16.06 -22.71 2.56
CA ALA A 52 -17.31 -22.08 2.95
C ALA A 52 -17.13 -20.61 3.40
N ASN A 53 -16.05 -20.30 4.15
CA ASN A 53 -15.70 -18.91 4.47
C ASN A 53 -15.31 -18.12 3.21
N ASP A 54 -14.45 -18.67 2.35
CA ASP A 54 -14.01 -18.05 1.09
C ASP A 54 -15.20 -17.78 0.13
N TYR A 55 -16.29 -18.57 0.23
CA TYR A 55 -17.54 -18.35 -0.50
C TYR A 55 -18.39 -17.25 0.16
N ALA A 56 -18.63 -17.33 1.47
CA ALA A 56 -19.41 -16.34 2.22
C ALA A 56 -18.81 -14.93 2.10
N ASP A 57 -17.49 -14.80 2.11
CA ASP A 57 -16.78 -13.52 1.92
C ASP A 57 -16.93 -12.93 0.52
N LYS A 58 -17.21 -13.75 -0.50
CA LYS A 58 -17.53 -13.29 -1.86
C LYS A 58 -18.99 -12.92 -2.04
N VAL A 59 -19.90 -13.62 -1.37
CA VAL A 59 -21.34 -13.32 -1.43
C VAL A 59 -21.64 -12.00 -0.70
N VAL A 60 -20.92 -11.75 0.40
CA VAL A 60 -21.12 -10.58 1.28
C VAL A 60 -19.97 -9.56 1.12
N SER A 61 -19.41 -9.43 -0.09
CA SER A 61 -18.37 -8.43 -0.35
C SER A 61 -18.98 -7.06 -0.62
N GLY A 62 -18.75 -6.10 0.28
CA GLY A 62 -19.08 -4.69 0.05
C GLY A 62 -18.06 -4.00 -0.86
N GLU A 63 -18.52 -3.10 -1.74
CA GLU A 63 -17.64 -2.18 -2.48
C GLU A 63 -17.28 -0.97 -1.59
N PHE A 64 -15.98 -0.76 -1.37
CA PHE A 64 -15.46 0.34 -0.55
C PHE A 64 -14.41 1.15 -1.31
N VAL A 65 -14.39 2.45 -1.04
CA VAL A 65 -13.51 3.41 -1.70
C VAL A 65 -12.03 3.07 -1.47
N SER A 66 -11.28 2.95 -2.56
CA SER A 66 -9.86 2.59 -2.55
C SER A 66 -8.95 3.70 -2.01
N ASP A 67 -7.72 3.34 -1.61
CA ASP A 67 -6.72 4.31 -1.14
C ASP A 67 -6.41 5.40 -2.19
N GLU A 68 -6.44 5.06 -3.49
CA GLU A 68 -6.21 6.00 -4.60
C GLU A 68 -7.38 6.97 -4.79
N GLU A 69 -8.62 6.49 -4.66
CA GLU A 69 -9.81 7.35 -4.70
C GLU A 69 -9.89 8.26 -3.47
N LEU A 70 -9.55 7.78 -2.27
CA LEU A 70 -9.47 8.63 -1.08
C LEU A 70 -8.39 9.70 -1.22
N LEU A 71 -7.24 9.39 -1.83
CA LEU A 71 -6.22 10.37 -2.18
C LEU A 71 -6.74 11.38 -3.21
N GLY A 72 -7.50 10.94 -4.22
CA GLY A 72 -8.14 11.80 -5.21
C GLY A 72 -9.13 12.79 -4.59
N GLN A 73 -10.02 12.30 -3.69
CA GLN A 73 -10.95 13.13 -2.94
C GLN A 73 -10.23 14.15 -2.03
N ALA A 74 -9.16 13.72 -1.35
CA ALA A 74 -8.37 14.60 -0.50
C ALA A 74 -7.72 15.73 -1.32
N LYS A 75 -7.05 15.40 -2.44
CA LYS A 75 -6.47 16.39 -3.36
C LYS A 75 -7.52 17.37 -3.89
N GLN A 76 -8.62 16.88 -4.47
CA GLN A 76 -9.69 17.74 -4.99
C GLN A 76 -10.23 18.72 -3.94
N SER A 77 -10.31 18.32 -2.66
CA SER A 77 -10.76 19.19 -1.58
C SER A 77 -9.76 20.30 -1.18
N LEU A 78 -8.48 20.14 -1.49
CA LEU A 78 -7.41 21.08 -1.15
C LEU A 78 -6.95 21.92 -2.35
N ASP A 79 -6.87 21.33 -3.54
CA ASP A 79 -6.26 21.93 -4.75
C ASP A 79 -6.87 23.29 -5.12
N SER A 80 -8.18 23.47 -4.94
CA SER A 80 -8.85 24.75 -5.16
C SER A 80 -8.35 25.85 -4.22
N ILE A 81 -8.28 25.56 -2.91
CA ILE A 81 -7.85 26.50 -1.87
C ILE A 81 -6.37 26.86 -2.04
N TYR A 82 -5.53 25.87 -2.34
CA TYR A 82 -4.09 26.10 -2.53
C TYR A 82 -3.78 26.78 -3.86
N GLY A 83 -4.48 26.43 -4.95
CA GLY A 83 -4.40 27.13 -6.22
C GLY A 83 -4.72 28.62 -6.09
N GLU A 84 -5.78 28.96 -5.35
CA GLU A 84 -6.10 30.37 -5.04
C GLU A 84 -5.03 31.07 -4.20
N LYS A 85 -4.52 30.43 -3.13
CA LYS A 85 -3.47 31.00 -2.26
C LYS A 85 -2.20 31.29 -3.06
N THR A 86 -1.72 30.30 -3.83
CA THR A 86 -0.51 30.43 -4.66
C THR A 86 -0.69 31.50 -5.74
N LYS A 87 -1.86 31.57 -6.39
CA LYS A 87 -2.16 32.62 -7.36
C LYS A 87 -2.16 34.02 -6.73
N LYS A 88 -2.81 34.20 -5.58
CA LYS A 88 -2.84 35.48 -4.83
C LYS A 88 -1.43 35.91 -4.39
N LEU A 89 -0.64 34.96 -3.86
CA LEU A 89 0.76 35.19 -3.48
C LEU A 89 1.59 35.64 -4.68
N ARG A 90 1.49 34.93 -5.81
CA ARG A 90 2.20 35.23 -7.05
C ARG A 90 1.86 36.63 -7.57
N SER A 91 0.57 36.93 -7.78
CA SER A 91 0.16 38.24 -8.31
C SER A 91 0.56 39.40 -7.39
N SER A 92 0.52 39.22 -6.06
CA SER A 92 0.96 40.25 -5.11
C SER A 92 2.49 40.43 -5.06
N THR A 93 3.26 39.46 -5.51
CA THR A 93 4.72 39.62 -5.70
C THR A 93 5.01 40.28 -7.04
N GLU A 94 4.42 39.79 -8.13
CA GLU A 94 4.56 40.33 -9.49
C GLU A 94 4.24 41.84 -9.52
N GLU A 95 3.11 42.26 -8.95
CA GLU A 95 2.70 43.68 -8.83
C GLU A 95 3.76 44.54 -8.12
N LYS A 96 4.38 44.02 -7.05
CA LYS A 96 5.40 44.75 -6.28
C LYS A 96 6.74 44.81 -7.01
N THR A 97 7.11 43.76 -7.74
CA THR A 97 8.34 43.76 -8.54
C THR A 97 8.21 44.66 -9.76
N GLU A 98 7.08 44.60 -10.47
CA GLU A 98 6.78 45.49 -11.61
C GLU A 98 6.79 46.96 -11.19
N ALA A 99 6.21 47.31 -10.04
CA ALA A 99 6.26 48.67 -9.51
C ALA A 99 7.68 49.16 -9.17
N LEU A 100 8.60 48.26 -8.81
CA LEU A 100 10.02 48.58 -8.57
C LEU A 100 10.82 48.68 -9.87
N ASP A 101 10.52 47.84 -10.86
CA ASP A 101 11.12 47.92 -12.20
C ASP A 101 10.70 49.19 -12.95
N LEU A 102 9.45 49.64 -12.77
CA LEU A 102 9.01 50.97 -13.23
C LEU A 102 9.84 52.10 -12.59
N GLN A 103 10.05 52.07 -11.26
CA GLN A 103 10.91 53.06 -10.56
C GLN A 103 12.38 53.01 -11.00
N LYS A 104 12.88 51.84 -11.44
CA LYS A 104 14.21 51.67 -12.02
C LYS A 104 14.30 52.30 -13.42
N ASN A 105 13.28 52.12 -14.25
CA ASN A 105 13.18 52.75 -15.57
C ASN A 105 13.04 54.29 -15.45
N GLU A 106 12.24 54.79 -14.50
CA GLU A 106 12.16 56.21 -14.17
C GLU A 106 13.51 56.76 -13.72
N ALA A 107 14.25 56.02 -12.86
CA ALA A 107 15.59 56.41 -12.42
C ALA A 107 16.59 56.52 -13.59
N ALA A 108 16.49 55.65 -14.59
CA ALA A 108 17.33 55.72 -15.80
C ALA A 108 16.99 56.93 -16.67
N GLY A 109 15.70 57.27 -16.80
CA GLY A 109 15.25 58.50 -17.47
C GLY A 109 15.72 59.77 -16.76
N ASP A 110 15.54 59.83 -15.44
CA ASP A 110 16.05 60.91 -14.58
C ASP A 110 17.57 61.10 -14.75
N TYR A 111 18.32 60.00 -14.76
CA TYR A 111 19.77 60.02 -14.92
C TYR A 111 20.19 60.56 -16.29
N ALA A 112 19.59 60.07 -17.37
CA ALA A 112 19.85 60.55 -18.73
C ALA A 112 19.54 62.04 -18.89
N ASN A 113 18.42 62.51 -18.32
CA ASN A 113 18.04 63.92 -18.32
C ASN A 113 19.05 64.79 -17.55
N ARG A 114 19.54 64.32 -16.39
CA ARG A 114 20.56 65.04 -15.60
C ARG A 114 21.89 65.12 -16.33
N GLN A 115 22.35 64.04 -16.96
CA GLN A 115 23.60 64.06 -17.72
C GLN A 115 23.51 64.98 -18.95
N SER A 116 22.37 64.98 -19.65
CA SER A 116 22.12 65.90 -20.77
C SER A 116 22.15 67.37 -20.31
N ALA A 117 21.44 67.70 -19.22
CA ALA A 117 21.41 69.06 -18.67
C ALA A 117 22.77 69.51 -18.10
N LEU A 118 23.55 68.60 -17.51
CA LEU A 118 24.91 68.88 -17.04
C LEU A 118 25.84 69.21 -18.22
N ARG A 119 25.76 68.44 -19.30
CA ARG A 119 26.51 68.68 -20.53
C ARG A 119 26.16 70.02 -21.18
N GLU A 120 24.88 70.34 -21.31
CA GLU A 120 24.42 71.62 -21.87
C GLU A 120 24.94 72.82 -21.04
N ARG A 121 24.97 72.68 -19.71
CA ARG A 121 25.56 73.70 -18.81
C ARG A 121 27.05 73.86 -19.02
N TYR A 122 27.80 72.76 -19.15
CA TYR A 122 29.23 72.79 -19.42
C TYR A 122 29.53 73.44 -20.79
N GLU A 123 28.83 73.05 -21.85
CA GLU A 123 29.01 73.62 -23.20
C GLU A 123 28.73 75.14 -23.20
N LYS A 124 27.63 75.60 -22.59
CA LYS A 124 27.34 77.03 -22.42
C LYS A 124 28.36 77.77 -21.55
N ALA A 125 28.85 77.15 -20.47
CA ALA A 125 29.87 77.76 -19.61
C ALA A 125 31.20 77.91 -20.36
N TRP A 126 31.57 76.94 -21.19
CA TRP A 126 32.74 77.02 -22.05
C TRP A 126 32.61 78.12 -23.10
N ASP A 127 31.50 78.17 -23.86
CA ASP A 127 31.29 79.16 -24.91
C ASP A 127 31.30 80.59 -24.37
N ASN A 128 30.63 80.84 -23.24
CA ASN A 128 30.64 82.16 -22.57
C ASN A 128 32.05 82.57 -22.11
N ASN A 129 32.85 81.64 -21.60
CA ASN A 129 34.24 81.91 -21.22
C ASN A 129 35.11 82.17 -22.45
N LEU A 130 34.96 81.38 -23.51
CA LEU A 130 35.70 81.56 -24.76
C LEU A 130 35.37 82.90 -25.43
N GLU A 131 34.11 83.33 -25.44
CA GLU A 131 33.71 84.65 -25.95
C GLU A 131 34.33 85.79 -25.11
N SER A 132 34.31 85.67 -23.78
CA SER A 132 34.92 86.61 -22.84
C SER A 132 36.44 86.72 -23.00
N LEU A 133 37.13 85.59 -23.20
CA LEU A 133 38.56 85.52 -23.48
C LEU A 133 38.89 86.10 -24.87
N SER A 134 38.05 85.85 -25.87
CA SER A 134 38.19 86.38 -27.22
C SER A 134 38.08 87.91 -27.26
N LYS A 135 37.09 88.48 -26.57
CA LYS A 135 36.95 89.93 -26.37
C LYS A 135 38.16 90.59 -25.68
N LYS A 136 38.99 89.79 -24.98
CA LYS A 136 40.23 90.22 -24.31
C LYS A 136 41.52 89.85 -25.07
N GLY A 137 41.42 89.22 -26.25
CA GLY A 137 42.58 88.74 -27.02
C GLY A 137 43.29 87.52 -26.40
N MET A 138 42.64 86.80 -25.49
CA MET A 138 43.24 85.74 -24.66
C MET A 138 42.86 84.31 -25.08
N SER A 139 42.12 84.09 -26.17
CA SER A 139 41.60 82.77 -26.60
C SER A 139 42.63 81.65 -26.74
N HIS A 140 43.89 82.00 -27.04
CA HIS A 140 45.00 81.05 -27.20
C HIS A 140 46.05 81.15 -26.07
N SER A 141 45.71 81.82 -24.97
CA SER A 141 46.59 81.95 -23.80
C SER A 141 46.57 80.69 -22.92
N SER A 142 47.59 80.54 -22.07
CA SER A 142 47.58 79.55 -20.98
C SER A 142 46.37 79.71 -20.05
N THR A 143 45.88 80.94 -19.85
CA THR A 143 44.64 81.21 -19.09
C THR A 143 43.42 80.52 -19.72
N ALA A 144 43.31 80.50 -21.06
CA ALA A 144 42.20 79.82 -21.74
C ALA A 144 42.26 78.30 -21.57
N ALA A 145 43.47 77.71 -21.59
CA ALA A 145 43.67 76.29 -21.31
C ALA A 145 43.29 75.95 -19.86
N LEU A 146 43.80 76.72 -18.88
CA LEU A 146 43.48 76.52 -17.46
C LEU A 146 41.98 76.64 -17.16
N THR A 147 41.29 77.62 -17.75
CA THR A 147 39.83 77.74 -17.61
C THR A 147 39.09 76.54 -18.19
N LYS A 148 39.57 75.98 -19.32
CA LYS A 148 38.99 74.77 -19.90
C LYS A 148 39.18 73.56 -18.99
N ASP A 149 40.40 73.34 -18.50
CA ASP A 149 40.75 72.19 -17.67
C ASP A 149 39.97 72.20 -16.34
N LEU A 150 39.79 73.38 -15.73
CA LEU A 150 38.95 73.55 -14.54
C LEU A 150 37.48 73.20 -14.83
N LEU A 151 36.87 73.78 -15.88
CA LEU A 151 35.48 73.47 -16.25
C LEU A 151 35.27 71.98 -16.57
N GLN A 152 36.27 71.34 -17.21
CA GLN A 152 36.23 69.91 -17.53
C GLN A 152 36.39 69.04 -16.27
N SER A 153 37.19 69.47 -15.30
CA SER A 153 37.33 68.82 -13.99
C SER A 153 36.02 68.90 -13.19
N ASP A 154 35.40 70.08 -13.12
CA ASP A 154 34.13 70.29 -12.42
C ASP A 154 33.00 69.46 -13.07
N TYR A 155 32.90 69.47 -14.40
CA TYR A 155 31.97 68.62 -15.16
C TYR A 155 32.17 67.13 -14.85
N ALA A 156 33.42 66.66 -14.80
CA ALA A 156 33.72 65.26 -14.50
C ALA A 156 33.32 64.88 -13.06
N ALA A 157 33.51 65.77 -12.10
CA ALA A 157 33.10 65.57 -10.71
C ALA A 157 31.57 65.48 -10.57
N ASP A 158 30.83 66.43 -11.15
CA ASP A 158 29.36 66.44 -11.17
C ASP A 158 28.78 65.21 -11.91
N ALA A 159 29.41 64.79 -13.01
CA ALA A 159 28.99 63.62 -13.78
C ALA A 159 29.16 62.33 -12.97
N ALA A 160 30.29 62.18 -12.27
CA ALA A 160 30.56 61.05 -11.38
C ALA A 160 29.63 61.04 -10.15
N GLU A 161 29.28 62.20 -9.59
CA GLU A 161 28.31 62.27 -8.48
C GLU A 161 26.90 61.87 -8.94
N ASN A 162 26.48 62.29 -10.14
CA ASN A 162 25.22 61.87 -10.74
C ASN A 162 25.17 60.36 -11.00
N GLU A 163 26.26 59.78 -11.51
CA GLU A 163 26.39 58.33 -11.72
C GLU A 163 26.30 57.58 -10.38
N ARG A 164 27.05 58.01 -9.35
CA ARG A 164 27.01 57.39 -8.02
C ARG A 164 25.60 57.39 -7.42
N LYS A 165 24.89 58.52 -7.48
CA LYS A 165 23.50 58.65 -7.00
C LYS A 165 22.52 57.77 -7.77
N TYR A 166 22.73 57.58 -9.07
CA TYR A 166 21.92 56.68 -9.89
C TYR A 166 22.16 55.21 -9.49
N THR A 167 23.42 54.78 -9.43
CA THR A 167 23.80 53.43 -9.02
C THR A 167 23.30 53.09 -7.61
N GLU A 168 23.49 53.99 -6.63
CA GLU A 168 22.93 53.84 -5.26
C GLU A 168 21.41 53.63 -5.26
N LYS A 169 20.67 54.34 -6.13
CA LYS A 169 19.21 54.20 -6.27
C LYS A 169 18.83 52.85 -6.90
N VAL A 170 19.52 52.44 -7.97
CA VAL A 170 19.25 51.17 -8.67
C VAL A 170 19.58 49.98 -7.77
N ASP A 171 20.74 49.95 -7.14
CA ASP A 171 21.13 48.95 -6.12
C ASP A 171 20.05 48.80 -5.03
N GLY A 172 19.53 49.94 -4.55
CA GLY A 172 18.49 49.97 -3.52
C GLY A 172 17.13 49.44 -3.98
N LEU A 173 16.83 49.51 -5.28
CA LEU A 173 15.64 48.90 -5.89
C LEU A 173 15.85 47.41 -6.13
N GLU A 174 16.99 47.00 -6.67
CA GLU A 174 17.31 45.59 -6.95
C GLU A 174 17.34 44.74 -5.67
N ARG A 175 17.90 45.25 -4.57
CA ARG A 175 17.84 44.58 -3.26
C ARG A 175 16.41 44.41 -2.74
N LYS A 176 15.48 45.32 -3.07
CA LYS A 176 14.05 45.18 -2.72
C LYS A 176 13.37 44.11 -3.59
N ILE A 177 13.64 44.08 -4.89
CA ILE A 177 13.15 43.04 -5.82
C ILE A 177 13.63 41.67 -5.35
N GLN A 178 14.93 41.50 -5.08
CA GLN A 178 15.51 40.27 -4.53
C GLN A 178 14.83 39.85 -3.22
N LYS A 179 14.57 40.79 -2.31
CA LYS A 179 13.87 40.50 -1.04
C LYS A 179 12.43 40.04 -1.26
N TYR A 180 11.69 40.62 -2.21
CA TYR A 180 10.34 40.16 -2.54
C TYR A 180 10.33 38.78 -3.19
N ASN A 181 11.28 38.49 -4.09
CA ASN A 181 11.43 37.18 -4.71
C ASN A 181 11.80 36.09 -3.69
N ALA A 182 12.74 36.36 -2.80
CA ALA A 182 13.09 35.42 -1.71
C ALA A 182 11.89 35.16 -0.77
N ALA A 183 11.16 36.22 -0.37
CA ALA A 183 9.97 36.07 0.46
C ALA A 183 8.84 35.30 -0.26
N TYR A 184 8.74 35.40 -1.58
CA TYR A 184 7.83 34.60 -2.40
C TYR A 184 8.21 33.12 -2.41
N GLU A 185 9.50 32.81 -2.63
CA GLU A 185 9.99 31.42 -2.58
C GLU A 185 9.80 30.78 -1.20
N ASP A 186 10.13 31.49 -0.13
CA ASP A 186 9.92 31.00 1.25
C ASP A 186 8.43 30.77 1.54
N ALA A 187 7.55 31.68 1.11
CA ALA A 187 6.11 31.52 1.27
C ALA A 187 5.57 30.32 0.46
N LEU A 188 6.05 30.12 -0.76
CA LEU A 188 5.68 28.99 -1.61
C LEU A 188 6.07 27.65 -0.97
N ARG A 189 7.33 27.51 -0.51
CA ARG A 189 7.80 26.31 0.19
C ARG A 189 6.98 26.00 1.45
N ASN A 190 6.65 27.03 2.23
CA ASN A 190 5.80 26.86 3.41
C ASN A 190 4.38 26.39 3.05
N TYR A 191 3.80 26.88 1.94
CA TYR A 191 2.53 26.37 1.43
C TYR A 191 2.61 24.92 0.93
N GLU A 192 3.68 24.52 0.24
CA GLU A 192 3.89 23.14 -0.21
C GLU A 192 3.98 22.16 0.99
N ILE A 193 4.72 22.54 2.03
CA ILE A 193 4.83 21.75 3.27
C ILE A 193 3.46 21.67 3.98
N THR A 194 2.72 22.77 4.06
CA THR A 194 1.40 22.78 4.72
C THR A 194 0.38 21.95 3.92
N TYR A 195 0.40 22.02 2.59
CA TYR A 195 -0.42 21.19 1.72
C TYR A 195 -0.14 19.70 1.94
N ALA A 196 1.13 19.30 2.02
CA ALA A 196 1.50 17.90 2.25
C ALA A 196 0.96 17.37 3.59
N ILE A 197 1.10 18.16 4.67
CA ILE A 197 0.59 17.82 6.01
C ILE A 197 -0.94 17.75 6.03
N GLU A 198 -1.64 18.74 5.45
CA GLU A 198 -3.11 18.74 5.38
C GLU A 198 -3.64 17.60 4.49
N LEU A 199 -2.93 17.24 3.42
CA LEU A 199 -3.27 16.10 2.56
C LEU A 199 -3.13 14.77 3.33
N GLU A 200 -2.06 14.58 4.09
CA GLU A 200 -1.85 13.39 4.91
C GLU A 200 -2.94 13.24 5.99
N ASP A 201 -3.23 14.30 6.75
CA ASP A 201 -4.30 14.32 7.76
C ASP A 201 -5.68 14.08 7.14
N LYS A 202 -5.96 14.67 5.96
CA LYS A 202 -7.21 14.45 5.23
C LYS A 202 -7.35 12.99 4.77
N VAL A 203 -6.31 12.39 4.21
CA VAL A 203 -6.29 10.97 3.83
C VAL A 203 -6.44 10.06 5.05
N ALA A 204 -5.76 10.35 6.16
CA ALA A 204 -5.89 9.58 7.40
C ALA A 204 -7.33 9.61 7.97
N LYS A 205 -7.98 10.78 7.95
CA LYS A 205 -9.40 10.94 8.33
C LYS A 205 -10.34 10.15 7.43
N LEU A 206 -10.12 10.21 6.11
CA LEU A 206 -10.90 9.47 5.13
C LEU A 206 -10.74 7.95 5.28
N LYS A 207 -9.51 7.45 5.47
CA LYS A 207 -9.25 6.03 5.76
C LYS A 207 -9.99 5.58 7.03
N LYS A 208 -9.88 6.34 8.12
CA LYS A 208 -10.60 6.04 9.37
C LYS A 208 -12.13 5.98 9.17
N GLN A 209 -12.70 6.86 8.35
CA GLN A 209 -14.14 6.83 8.03
C GLN A 209 -14.52 5.59 7.20
N ARG A 210 -13.71 5.23 6.19
CA ARG A 210 -13.90 3.99 5.42
C ARG A 210 -13.80 2.77 6.32
N ASP A 211 -12.78 2.68 7.17
CA ASP A 211 -12.55 1.51 8.02
C ASP A 211 -13.71 1.32 9.03
N GLN A 212 -14.28 2.42 9.54
CA GLN A 212 -15.53 2.39 10.32
C GLN A 212 -16.75 1.91 9.50
N MET A 213 -16.87 2.32 8.23
CA MET A 213 -17.92 1.84 7.34
C MET A 213 -17.77 0.34 7.04
N VAL A 214 -16.56 -0.15 6.77
CA VAL A 214 -16.24 -1.58 6.61
C VAL A 214 -16.62 -2.36 7.88
N GLU A 215 -16.25 -1.87 9.06
CA GLU A 215 -16.59 -2.53 10.32
C GLU A 215 -18.11 -2.59 10.55
N SER A 216 -18.83 -1.49 10.27
CA SER A 216 -20.29 -1.46 10.40
C SER A 216 -21.01 -2.37 9.40
N TYR A 217 -20.54 -2.43 8.16
CA TYR A 217 -21.05 -3.31 7.11
C TYR A 217 -20.82 -4.79 7.47
N ASN A 218 -19.61 -5.16 7.91
CA ASN A 218 -19.30 -6.54 8.30
C ASN A 218 -20.16 -7.00 9.49
N LYS A 219 -20.50 -6.08 10.40
CA LYS A 219 -21.41 -6.34 11.52
C LYS A 219 -22.86 -6.49 11.06
N SER A 220 -23.36 -5.62 10.17
CA SER A 220 -24.76 -5.68 9.74
C SER A 220 -25.09 -6.90 8.88
N HIS A 221 -24.12 -7.40 8.09
CA HIS A 221 -24.31 -8.56 7.21
C HIS A 221 -23.77 -9.87 7.81
N GLN A 222 -23.46 -9.91 9.12
CA GLN A 222 -22.95 -11.12 9.78
C GLN A 222 -23.91 -12.32 9.65
N SER A 223 -25.22 -12.09 9.72
CA SER A 223 -26.24 -13.13 9.52
C SER A 223 -26.29 -13.65 8.08
N GLU A 224 -26.09 -12.78 7.09
CA GLU A 224 -26.06 -13.17 5.67
C GLU A 224 -24.79 -13.96 5.35
N ARG A 225 -23.66 -13.56 5.94
CA ARG A 225 -22.38 -14.29 5.84
C ARG A 225 -22.49 -15.69 6.44
N GLN A 226 -23.16 -15.82 7.59
CA GLN A 226 -23.43 -17.12 8.20
C GLN A 226 -24.36 -17.97 7.33
N ALA A 227 -25.45 -17.40 6.81
CA ALA A 227 -26.37 -18.11 5.91
C ALA A 227 -25.69 -18.60 4.62
N ALA A 228 -24.81 -17.79 4.01
CA ALA A 228 -24.03 -18.17 2.84
C ALA A 228 -22.99 -19.27 3.14
N PHE A 229 -22.37 -19.24 4.33
CA PHE A 229 -21.46 -20.28 4.82
C PHE A 229 -22.21 -21.62 5.00
N ASP A 230 -23.36 -21.59 5.67
CA ASP A 230 -24.19 -22.77 5.94
C ASP A 230 -24.74 -23.36 4.63
N GLN A 231 -25.27 -22.53 3.73
CA GLN A 231 -25.73 -22.94 2.40
C GLN A 231 -24.62 -23.63 1.60
N TYR A 232 -23.39 -23.10 1.58
CA TYR A 232 -22.29 -23.73 0.85
C TYR A 232 -21.98 -25.13 1.38
N LYS A 233 -22.02 -25.32 2.71
CA LYS A 233 -21.81 -26.63 3.33
C LYS A 233 -22.93 -27.60 2.97
N ASP A 234 -24.19 -27.18 3.08
CA ASP A 234 -25.35 -28.01 2.74
C ASP A 234 -25.34 -28.41 1.25
N GLU A 235 -24.94 -27.52 0.35
CA GLU A 235 -24.81 -27.79 -1.08
C GLU A 235 -23.63 -28.72 -1.41
N GLU A 236 -22.48 -28.61 -0.74
CA GLU A 236 -21.38 -29.58 -0.89
C GLU A 236 -21.78 -30.95 -0.36
N LEU A 237 -22.33 -31.04 0.85
CA LEU A 237 -22.79 -32.31 1.44
C LEU A 237 -23.85 -32.98 0.54
N SER A 238 -24.83 -32.21 0.05
CA SER A 238 -25.86 -32.72 -0.88
C SER A 238 -25.29 -33.16 -2.23
N ARG A 239 -24.24 -32.51 -2.74
CA ARG A 239 -23.56 -32.93 -3.99
C ARG A 239 -22.81 -34.24 -3.79
N ASN A 240 -22.07 -34.38 -2.68
CA ASN A 240 -21.34 -35.60 -2.37
C ASN A 240 -22.31 -36.79 -2.22
N LYS A 241 -23.44 -36.59 -1.51
CA LYS A 241 -24.53 -37.57 -1.43
C LYS A 241 -25.12 -37.96 -2.79
N LYS A 242 -25.37 -37.01 -3.69
CA LYS A 242 -25.84 -37.33 -5.06
C LYS A 242 -24.80 -38.09 -5.88
N TYR A 243 -23.50 -37.82 -5.69
CA TYR A 243 -22.43 -38.58 -6.34
C TYR A 243 -22.32 -40.04 -5.84
N GLU A 244 -22.87 -40.34 -4.67
CA GLU A 244 -23.03 -41.70 -4.13
C GLU A 244 -24.30 -42.36 -4.71
N GLU A 245 -25.43 -41.65 -4.71
CA GLU A 245 -26.73 -42.14 -5.20
C GLU A 245 -26.79 -42.37 -6.72
N GLU A 246 -26.22 -41.49 -7.55
CA GLU A 246 -26.36 -41.55 -9.03
C GLU A 246 -25.34 -42.48 -9.72
N THR A 247 -24.26 -42.90 -9.06
CA THR A 247 -23.21 -43.77 -9.66
C THR A 247 -22.75 -44.89 -8.73
N GLY A 248 -23.68 -45.75 -8.35
CA GLY A 248 -23.46 -46.97 -7.54
C GLY A 248 -22.64 -48.09 -8.19
N ASP A 249 -21.71 -47.77 -9.11
CA ASP A 249 -20.74 -48.72 -9.66
C ASP A 249 -19.30 -48.24 -9.45
N TYR A 250 -18.46 -49.13 -8.93
CA TYR A 250 -17.05 -48.92 -8.60
C TYR A 250 -16.14 -49.09 -9.84
N SER A 251 -16.50 -48.47 -10.97
CA SER A 251 -15.80 -48.64 -12.25
C SER A 251 -15.21 -47.33 -12.82
N GLY A 252 -14.29 -47.47 -13.78
CA GLY A 252 -13.63 -46.33 -14.43
C GLY A 252 -12.76 -45.46 -13.51
N GLY A 253 -12.76 -44.15 -13.75
CA GLY A 253 -11.85 -43.18 -13.11
C GLY A 253 -11.98 -43.06 -11.59
N LYS A 254 -13.16 -43.36 -11.01
CA LYS A 254 -13.34 -43.48 -9.55
C LYS A 254 -12.38 -44.54 -9.00
N LYS A 255 -12.38 -45.74 -9.59
CA LYS A 255 -11.48 -46.84 -9.18
C LYS A 255 -10.01 -46.45 -9.26
N GLN A 256 -9.62 -45.66 -10.26
CA GLN A 256 -8.24 -45.24 -10.46
C GLN A 256 -7.78 -44.16 -9.44
N ASN A 257 -8.61 -43.15 -9.15
CA ASN A 257 -8.29 -42.15 -8.11
C ASN A 257 -8.25 -42.76 -6.70
N TYR A 258 -9.19 -43.67 -6.40
CA TYR A 258 -9.17 -44.43 -5.15
C TYR A 258 -7.99 -45.43 -5.10
N GLN A 259 -7.59 -46.05 -6.21
CA GLN A 259 -6.35 -46.84 -6.27
C GLN A 259 -5.11 -46.00 -6.04
N GLU A 260 -4.97 -44.82 -6.65
CA GLU A 260 -3.81 -43.94 -6.44
C GLU A 260 -3.67 -43.52 -4.97
N ARG A 261 -4.79 -43.20 -4.30
CA ARG A 261 -4.81 -42.89 -2.86
C ARG A 261 -4.53 -44.12 -1.98
N TYR A 262 -5.01 -45.29 -2.37
CA TYR A 262 -4.76 -46.56 -1.70
C TYR A 262 -3.32 -47.07 -1.90
N GLU A 263 -2.71 -46.84 -3.07
CA GLU A 263 -1.32 -47.14 -3.40
C GLU A 263 -0.36 -46.15 -2.72
N TYR A 264 -0.76 -44.89 -2.55
CA TYR A 264 -0.09 -43.93 -1.65
C TYR A 264 -0.11 -44.42 -0.19
N LEU A 265 -1.27 -44.90 0.29
CA LEU A 265 -1.39 -45.51 1.63
C LEU A 265 -0.49 -46.76 1.78
N LEU A 266 -0.46 -47.64 0.77
CA LEU A 266 0.35 -48.86 0.75
C LEU A 266 1.85 -48.58 0.71
N SER A 267 2.29 -47.57 -0.02
CA SER A 267 3.71 -47.17 -0.08
C SER A 267 4.18 -46.47 1.19
N ALA A 268 3.30 -45.73 1.89
CA ALA A 268 3.55 -45.20 3.22
C ALA A 268 3.62 -46.28 4.32
N LEU A 269 3.02 -47.46 4.07
CA LEU A 269 3.00 -48.61 4.99
C LEU A 269 4.07 -49.68 4.69
N ASP A 270 4.97 -49.44 3.72
CA ASP A 270 5.90 -50.47 3.29
C ASP A 270 6.93 -50.84 4.37
N GLY A 271 7.22 -52.14 4.49
CA GLY A 271 8.19 -52.70 5.42
C GLY A 271 7.66 -53.58 6.56
N LYS A 272 6.37 -53.51 6.96
CA LYS A 272 5.84 -54.36 8.07
C LYS A 272 4.39 -54.86 7.89
N ASN A 273 4.26 -56.05 7.28
CA ASN A 273 3.09 -56.96 7.28
C ASN A 273 2.00 -56.79 6.20
N LYS A 274 2.35 -56.94 4.91
CA LYS A 274 1.39 -57.21 3.81
C LYS A 274 0.30 -58.23 4.20
N GLY A 275 0.70 -59.42 4.67
CA GLY A 275 -0.22 -60.49 5.08
C GLY A 275 -1.01 -60.27 6.39
N ARG A 276 -0.94 -59.09 7.03
CA ARG A 276 -1.93 -58.64 8.04
C ARG A 276 -2.91 -57.64 7.44
N ILE A 277 -2.45 -56.75 6.56
CA ILE A 277 -3.28 -55.82 5.79
C ILE A 277 -4.28 -56.61 4.93
N ASP A 278 -3.82 -57.62 4.18
CA ASP A 278 -4.70 -58.47 3.35
C ASP A 278 -5.81 -59.15 4.18
N ARG A 279 -5.47 -59.69 5.37
CA ARG A 279 -6.45 -60.32 6.26
C ARG A 279 -7.39 -59.33 6.95
N PHE A 280 -6.99 -58.09 7.15
CA PHE A 280 -7.87 -57.03 7.63
C PHE A 280 -8.84 -56.61 6.53
N LEU A 281 -8.33 -56.33 5.33
CA LEU A 281 -9.12 -55.98 4.14
C LEU A 281 -10.07 -57.10 3.69
N GLU A 282 -9.72 -58.38 3.89
CA GLU A 282 -10.57 -59.52 3.56
C GLU A 282 -11.61 -59.83 4.66
N LYS A 283 -11.23 -59.67 5.94
CA LYS A 283 -12.12 -59.90 7.09
C LYS A 283 -13.17 -58.80 7.26
N TYR A 284 -12.80 -57.56 6.94
CA TYR A 284 -13.67 -56.39 7.00
C TYR A 284 -14.02 -55.92 5.58
N LYS A 285 -14.05 -56.80 4.58
CA LYS A 285 -14.18 -56.45 3.15
C LYS A 285 -15.51 -55.81 2.81
N ASN A 286 -16.58 -56.25 3.47
CA ASN A 286 -17.90 -55.68 3.34
C ASN A 286 -17.98 -54.44 4.22
N GLU A 287 -17.53 -54.56 5.47
CA GLU A 287 -17.48 -53.48 6.46
C GLU A 287 -16.57 -52.30 6.05
N LEU A 288 -15.62 -52.46 5.11
CA LEU A 288 -14.71 -51.43 4.54
C LEU A 288 -15.16 -50.90 3.19
N LYS A 289 -15.93 -51.67 2.41
CA LYS A 289 -16.71 -51.12 1.31
C LYS A 289 -17.85 -50.27 1.83
N GLU A 290 -18.42 -50.69 2.95
CA GLU A 290 -19.27 -49.89 3.81
C GLU A 290 -18.43 -48.78 4.45
N TYR A 291 -17.33 -49.00 5.20
CA TYR A 291 -16.58 -47.91 5.89
C TYR A 291 -16.06 -46.82 4.95
N LEU A 292 -15.54 -47.14 3.76
CA LEU A 292 -15.03 -46.10 2.85
C LEU A 292 -16.15 -45.32 2.12
N GLY A 293 -17.42 -45.77 2.23
CA GLY A 293 -18.60 -44.96 1.93
C GLY A 293 -19.20 -44.30 3.19
N LEU A 294 -19.36 -45.06 4.27
CA LEU A 294 -20.05 -44.71 5.50
C LEU A 294 -19.21 -43.94 6.52
N TYR A 295 -17.88 -43.84 6.39
CA TYR A 295 -17.12 -42.85 7.17
C TYR A 295 -17.28 -41.42 6.59
N TYR A 296 -17.94 -41.31 5.43
CA TYR A 296 -18.51 -40.07 4.93
C TYR A 296 -19.86 -39.78 5.62
N ASP A 297 -20.74 -40.79 5.75
CA ASP A 297 -22.05 -40.66 6.42
C ASP A 297 -22.01 -40.57 7.96
N SER A 298 -21.13 -41.34 8.62
CA SER A 298 -21.10 -41.44 10.10
C SER A 298 -20.65 -40.14 10.78
N PHE A 299 -19.89 -39.31 10.05
CA PHE A 299 -19.52 -37.96 10.49
C PHE A 299 -20.72 -36.99 10.53
N LEU A 300 -21.84 -37.33 9.88
CA LEU A 300 -23.08 -36.55 9.90
C LEU A 300 -24.11 -37.01 10.96
N GLU A 301 -23.96 -38.19 11.58
CA GLU A 301 -24.90 -38.65 12.61
C GLU A 301 -24.38 -38.50 14.06
N GLU A 302 -23.06 -38.50 14.32
CA GLU A 302 -22.51 -38.24 15.66
C GLU A 302 -22.25 -36.74 15.98
N VAL A 303 -22.74 -35.83 15.14
CA VAL A 303 -22.85 -34.38 15.48
C VAL A 303 -24.30 -33.91 15.32
N ARG A 304 -25.18 -34.53 16.10
CA ARG A 304 -26.45 -33.95 16.57
C ARG A 304 -26.33 -33.53 18.03
#